data_AF-A0A2V9B541-F1
#
_entry.id   AF-A0A2V9B541-F1
#
_cell.length_a   1.000
_cell.length_b   1.000
_cell.length_c   1.000
_cell.angle_alpha   90.00
_cell.angle_beta   90.00
_cell.angle_gamma   90.00
#
_symmetry.space_group_name_H-M   'P 1'
#
loop_
_entity.id
_entity.type
_entity.pdbx_description
1 polymer ?
#
loop_
_entity_poly.entity_id
_entity_poly.type
_entity_poly.pdbx_seq_one_letter_code
_entity_poly.pdbx_strand_id
1 'polypeptide(L)' 'IQVVQEAGGCVVAAAALIDRSGGNIDFPVKAQALLDLPIASYQPDDCPLCRDGSAAVKPGSRFVRSAPY' A
#
# COMPACT_ATOMS: atom_id res chain seq x y z
N ILE A 1 8.69 -1.83 -13.69
CA ILE A 1 8.58 -2.40 -15.06
C ILE A 1 9.60 -1.72 -15.98
N GLN A 2 9.49 -0.40 -16.20
CA GLN A 2 10.40 0.35 -17.08
C GLN A 2 11.89 0.08 -16.81
N VAL A 3 12.35 0.20 -15.57
CA VAL A 3 13.76 -0.06 -15.20
C VAL A 3 14.27 -1.44 -15.64
N VAL A 4 13.43 -2.49 -15.54
CA VAL A 4 13.80 -3.84 -15.97
C VAL A 4 13.89 -3.92 -17.49
N GLN A 5 12.98 -3.27 -18.20
CA GLN A 5 12.99 -3.22 -19.67
C GLN A 5 14.18 -2.43 -20.21
N GLU A 6 14.50 -1.29 -19.62
CA GLU A 6 15.66 -0.45 -19.97
C GLU A 6 16.99 -1.18 -19.76
N ALA A 7 17.05 -2.09 -18.78
CA ALA A 7 18.19 -2.97 -18.55
C ALA A 7 18.26 -4.17 -19.53
N GLY A 8 17.38 -4.24 -20.54
CA GLY A 8 17.31 -5.34 -21.50
C GLY A 8 16.54 -6.57 -21.00
N GLY A 9 15.85 -6.47 -19.86
CA GLY A 9 15.03 -7.54 -19.30
C GLY A 9 13.65 -7.63 -19.94
N CYS A 10 13.16 -8.87 -20.13
CA CYS A 10 11.79 -9.13 -20.59
C CYS A 10 10.85 -9.30 -19.38
N VAL A 11 10.00 -8.32 -19.13
CA VAL A 11 9.01 -8.39 -18.04
C VAL A 11 7.80 -9.21 -18.51
N VAL A 12 7.63 -10.39 -17.93
CA VAL A 12 6.53 -11.31 -18.30
C VAL A 12 5.25 -11.08 -17.52
N ALA A 13 5.36 -10.66 -16.25
CA ALA A 13 4.22 -10.41 -15.36
C ALA A 13 4.64 -9.58 -14.14
N ALA A 14 3.66 -9.01 -13.44
CA ALA A 14 3.78 -8.47 -12.10
C ALA A 14 2.96 -9.31 -11.11
N ALA A 15 3.45 -9.49 -9.89
CA ALA A 15 2.74 -10.25 -8.86
C ALA A 15 2.81 -9.55 -7.50
N ALA A 16 1.75 -9.71 -6.71
CA ALA A 16 1.65 -9.21 -5.35
C ALA A 16 1.01 -10.25 -4.43
N LEU A 17 1.25 -10.13 -3.11
CA LEU A 17 0.49 -10.90 -2.13
C LEU A 17 -0.92 -10.32 -1.97
N ILE A 18 -1.03 -9.00 -1.86
CA ILE A 18 -2.28 -8.29 -1.62
C ILE A 18 -2.41 -7.16 -2.64
N ASP A 19 -3.54 -7.10 -3.35
CA ASP A 19 -3.96 -5.93 -4.10
C ASP A 19 -4.93 -5.09 -3.27
N ARG A 20 -4.55 -3.83 -3.02
CA ARG A 20 -5.38 -2.84 -2.32
C ARG A 20 -6.09 -1.87 -3.25
N SER A 21 -5.85 -1.96 -4.55
CA SER A 21 -6.43 -1.08 -5.56
C SER A 21 -7.84 -1.49 -5.99
N GLY A 22 -8.26 -2.69 -5.60
CA GLY A 22 -9.53 -3.26 -6.02
C GLY A 22 -9.56 -3.56 -7.52
N GLY A 23 -8.44 -4.03 -8.10
CA GLY A 23 -8.33 -4.34 -9.52
C GLY A 23 -8.24 -3.14 -10.46
N ASN A 24 -8.10 -1.91 -9.93
CA ASN A 24 -8.03 -0.68 -10.73
C ASN A 24 -6.61 -0.32 -11.18
N ILE A 25 -5.60 -1.09 -10.79
CA ILE A 25 -4.24 -0.89 -11.29
C ILE A 25 -4.11 -1.52 -12.67
N ASP A 26 -3.76 -0.67 -13.64
CA ASP A 26 -3.39 -1.11 -14.97
C ASP A 26 -1.86 -1.19 -15.08
N PHE A 27 -1.37 -2.39 -15.40
CA PHE A 27 0.03 -2.63 -15.72
C PHE A 27 0.13 -3.01 -17.19
N PRO A 28 1.19 -2.58 -17.91
CA PRO A 28 1.41 -2.96 -19.32
C PRO A 28 1.76 -4.45 -19.51
N VAL A 29 1.61 -5.27 -18.46
CA VAL A 29 1.88 -6.70 -18.41
C VAL A 29 0.82 -7.36 -17.54
N LYS A 30 0.63 -8.68 -17.67
CA LYS A 30 -0.27 -9.43 -16.80
C LYS A 30 0.09 -9.18 -15.33
N ALA A 31 -0.90 -8.81 -14.53
CA ALA A 31 -0.76 -8.63 -13.09
C ALA A 31 -1.65 -9.61 -12.34
N GLN A 32 -1.16 -10.13 -11.21
CA GLN A 32 -1.92 -11.06 -10.38
C GLN A 32 -1.60 -10.86 -8.89
N ALA A 33 -2.63 -10.84 -8.05
CA ALA A 33 -2.50 -10.88 -6.60
C ALA A 33 -3.02 -12.20 -6.04
N LEU A 34 -2.58 -12.58 -4.84
CA LEU A 34 -3.15 -13.71 -4.12
C LEU A 34 -4.45 -13.35 -3.38
N LEU A 35 -4.59 -12.09 -2.96
CA LEU A 35 -5.75 -11.57 -2.25
C LEU A 35 -6.09 -10.17 -2.75
N ASP A 36 -7.35 -9.97 -3.11
CA ASP A 36 -7.91 -8.64 -3.33
C ASP A 36 -8.53 -8.13 -2.02
N LEU A 37 -8.00 -7.03 -1.50
CA LEU A 37 -8.44 -6.45 -0.24
C LEU A 37 -8.82 -4.97 -0.45
N PRO A 38 -10.11 -4.67 -0.69
CA PRO A 38 -10.56 -3.29 -0.86
C PRO A 38 -10.44 -2.53 0.46
N ILE A 39 -9.49 -1.58 0.51
CA ILE A 39 -9.28 -0.69 1.66
C ILE A 39 -9.60 0.73 1.22
N ALA A 40 -10.56 1.36 1.88
CA ALA A 40 -10.93 2.73 1.60
C ALA A 40 -9.77 3.68 1.93
N SER A 41 -9.46 4.56 0.98
CA SER A 41 -8.59 5.71 1.21
C SER A 41 -9.47 6.94 1.40
N TYR A 42 -9.23 7.69 2.47
CA TYR A 42 -10.01 8.87 2.83
C TYR A 42 -9.14 10.12 2.65
N GLN A 43 -9.76 11.24 2.24
CA GLN A 43 -9.14 12.54 2.46
C GLN A 43 -9.05 12.81 3.97
N PRO A 44 -8.11 13.66 4.43
CA PRO A 44 -7.97 13.97 5.85
C PRO A 44 -9.29 14.38 6.52
N ASP A 45 -10.08 15.21 5.83
CA ASP A 45 -11.36 15.74 6.33
C ASP A 45 -12.48 14.68 6.37
N ASP A 46 -12.37 13.64 5.55
CA ASP A 46 -13.37 12.57 5.41
C ASP A 46 -13.01 11.30 6.20
N CYS A 47 -11.82 11.23 6.79
CA CYS A 47 -11.37 10.06 7.51
C CYS A 47 -12.16 9.88 8.81
N PRO A 48 -12.90 8.77 8.99
CA PRO A 48 -13.75 8.56 10.17
C PRO A 48 -12.92 8.55 11.46
N LEU A 49 -11.71 7.98 11.41
CA LEU A 49 -10.79 7.93 12.55
C LEU A 49 -10.23 9.33 12.90
N CYS A 50 -9.94 10.17 11.91
CA CYS A 50 -9.46 11.53 12.16
C CYS A 50 -10.58 12.42 12.71
N ARG A 51 -11.80 12.28 12.18
CA ARG A 51 -12.98 13.01 12.67
C ARG A 51 -13.36 12.64 14.10
N ASP A 52 -13.13 11.38 14.48
CA ASP A 52 -13.30 10.89 15.86
C ASP A 52 -12.17 11.37 16.80
N GLY A 53 -11.20 12.13 16.29
CA GLY A 53 -10.07 12.67 17.07
C GLY A 53 -9.02 11.62 17.44
N SER A 54 -9.02 10.46 16.79
CA SER A 54 -8.04 9.41 17.10
C SER A 54 -6.63 9.81 16.67
N ALA A 55 -5.64 9.39 17.45
CA ALA A 55 -4.23 9.58 17.14
C ALA A 55 -3.64 8.28 16.58
N ALA A 56 -2.99 8.35 15.42
CA ALA A 56 -2.29 7.20 14.86
C ALA A 56 -1.12 6.81 15.78
N VAL A 57 -1.25 5.65 16.43
CA VAL A 57 -0.16 5.07 17.22
C VAL A 57 0.73 4.25 16.29
N LYS A 58 2.05 4.48 16.36
CA LYS A 58 3.03 3.63 15.69
C LYS A 58 3.53 2.55 16.67
N PRO A 59 2.94 1.35 16.68
CA PRO A 59 3.37 0.30 17.58
C PRO A 59 4.78 -0.21 17.22
N GLY A 60 5.51 -0.66 18.23
CA GLY A 60 6.77 -1.39 18.06
C GLY A 60 7.99 -0.75 18.73
N SER A 61 9.08 -1.50 18.78
CA SER A 61 10.29 -1.18 19.54
C SER A 61 11.05 0.05 19.08
N ARG A 62 10.79 0.52 17.85
CA ARG A 62 11.53 1.63 17.21
C ARG A 62 11.40 2.97 17.95
N PHE A 63 10.38 3.15 18.80
CA PHE A 63 10.18 4.38 19.59
C PHE A 63 10.01 4.12 21.09
N VAL A 64 10.28 2.90 21.58
CA VAL A 64 10.18 2.56 23.02
C VAL A 64 11.13 3.41 23.88
N ARG A 65 12.18 3.99 23.30
CA ARG A 65 13.12 4.89 23.99
C ARG A 65 12.78 6.38 23.89
N SER A 66 11.77 6.77 23.11
CA SER A 66 11.53 8.17 22.73
C SER A 66 10.14 8.71 23.10
N ALA A 67 9.26 7.88 23.64
CA ALA A 67 7.97 8.33 24.16
C ALA A 67 8.13 8.82 25.61
N PRO A 68 7.79 10.08 25.94
CA PRO A 68 7.57 10.46 27.33
C PRO A 68 6.29 9.77 27.79
N TYR A 69 6.30 9.22 29.00
CA TYR A 69 5.11 8.75 29.69
C TYR A 69 4.13 9.91 29.90
#